data_AF-J5JH77-F1
#
_entry.id   AF-J5JH77-F1
#
_cell.length_a   1.000
_cell.length_b   1.000
_cell.length_c   1.000
_cell.angle_alpha   90.00
_cell.angle_beta   90.00
_cell.angle_gamma   90.00
#
_symmetry.space_group_name_H-M   'P 1'
#
loop_
_entity.id
_entity.type
_entity.pdbx_description
1 polymer ?
#
loop_
_entity_poly.entity_id
_entity_poly.type
_entity_poly.pdbx_seq_one_letter_code
_entity_poly.pdbx_strand_id
1 'polypeptide(L)'
;MLTLSLLLGAAAGVNALAGGGVTGVTLSDGLQLCPDNCHHKGVFLSATGYYCAIEEIIHRVRDDGTDDRWYPYACPGATLPDGYTERPLRDGEKPSECWTTTSELGCLATTNRRGHPKVIKWSEVVEELKKAKAQNAQSSPEKPSAAPEKPVNCADEGSKAFRKCQEEKVESFSECNQRGIEAIEACNQK
;
A
#
# COMPACT_ATOMS: atom_id res chain seq x y z
N MET A 1 0.94 47.02 19.02
CA MET A 1 -0.11 46.38 18.22
C MET A 1 0.60 45.59 17.13
N LEU A 2 0.84 44.29 17.36
CA LEU A 2 0.06 43.18 16.76
C LEU A 2 -0.05 43.42 15.25
N THR A 3 0.79 42.79 14.42
CA THR A 3 0.50 41.45 13.92
C THR A 3 1.77 40.62 13.75
N LEU A 4 1.94 39.67 14.68
CA LEU A 4 2.73 38.48 14.50
C LEU A 4 2.01 37.66 13.41
N SER A 5 2.44 37.79 12.16
CA SER A 5 1.94 36.96 11.05
C SER A 5 2.44 35.54 11.26
N LEU A 6 1.82 34.84 12.21
CA LEU A 6 1.77 33.39 12.23
C LEU A 6 1.05 32.95 10.96
N LEU A 7 1.81 32.80 9.89
CA LEU A 7 1.51 31.79 8.88
C LEU A 7 1.68 30.44 9.57
N LEU A 8 0.74 30.10 10.47
CA LEU A 8 0.31 28.72 10.66
C LEU A 8 -0.33 28.34 9.33
N GLY A 9 0.53 28.01 8.36
CA GLY A 9 0.12 27.09 7.33
C GLY A 9 -0.34 25.86 8.08
N ALA A 10 -1.66 25.66 8.14
CA ALA A 10 -2.19 24.33 8.31
C ALA A 10 -1.35 23.46 7.37
N ALA A 11 -0.64 22.48 7.92
CA ALA A 11 -0.05 21.44 7.11
C ALA A 11 -1.24 20.78 6.40
N ALA A 12 -1.63 21.33 5.25
CA ALA A 12 -2.41 20.62 4.27
C ALA A 12 -1.59 19.38 4.01
N GLY A 13 -2.06 18.25 4.55
CA GLY A 13 -1.35 16.99 4.59
C GLY A 13 -0.89 16.66 3.18
N VAL A 14 0.40 16.89 2.94
CA VAL A 14 1.05 16.54 1.68
C VAL A 14 1.21 15.04 1.74
N ASN A 15 0.19 14.31 1.28
CA ASN A 15 0.16 12.85 1.19
C ASN A 15 1.43 12.36 0.48
N ALA A 16 2.45 11.96 1.25
CA ALA A 16 3.76 11.63 0.72
C ALA A 16 3.82 10.13 0.50
N LEU A 17 3.31 9.70 -0.65
CA LEU A 17 3.43 8.34 -1.12
C LEU A 17 4.77 8.15 -1.84
N ALA A 18 5.52 7.12 -1.46
CA ALA A 18 6.74 6.72 -2.14
C ALA A 18 6.85 5.19 -2.25
N GLY A 19 7.83 4.73 -3.03
CA GLY A 19 8.07 3.31 -3.26
C GLY A 19 7.18 2.69 -4.35
N GLY A 20 6.69 1.49 -4.07
CA GLY A 20 6.04 0.60 -5.03
C GLY A 20 6.95 -0.59 -5.37
N GLY A 21 6.45 -1.80 -5.11
CA GLY A 21 7.18 -3.02 -5.43
C GLY A 21 8.33 -3.37 -4.47
N VAL A 22 8.58 -2.57 -3.43
CA VAL A 22 9.61 -2.88 -2.41
C VAL A 22 9.20 -4.13 -1.64
N THR A 23 10.12 -5.09 -1.54
CA THR A 23 9.91 -6.38 -0.86
C THR A 23 10.71 -6.48 0.44
N GLY A 24 11.60 -5.53 0.71
CA GLY A 24 12.41 -5.52 1.93
C GLY A 24 13.10 -4.16 2.13
N VAL A 25 13.32 -3.79 3.39
CA VAL A 25 14.07 -2.58 3.75
C VAL A 25 15.20 -2.92 4.70
N THR A 26 16.44 -2.73 4.27
CA THR A 26 17.64 -3.05 5.07
C THR A 26 17.98 -1.91 6.03
N LEU A 27 18.17 -2.26 7.30
CA LEU A 27 18.70 -1.42 8.37
C LEU A 27 20.24 -1.44 8.37
N SER A 28 20.85 -0.48 9.05
CA SER A 28 22.31 -0.31 9.06
C SER A 28 23.09 -1.46 9.70
N ASP A 29 22.42 -2.30 10.50
CA ASP A 29 22.98 -3.47 11.19
C ASP A 29 22.81 -4.79 10.39
N GLY A 30 22.31 -4.71 9.15
CA GLY A 30 22.07 -5.87 8.30
C GLY A 30 20.74 -6.58 8.58
N LEU A 31 19.92 -6.08 9.52
CA LEU A 31 18.53 -6.51 9.66
C LEU A 31 17.69 -5.99 8.50
N GLN A 32 16.65 -6.73 8.14
CA GLN A 32 15.69 -6.35 7.11
C GLN A 32 14.29 -6.25 7.72
N LEU A 33 13.58 -5.18 7.39
CA LEU A 33 12.14 -5.03 7.63
C LEU A 33 11.37 -5.56 6.43
N CYS A 34 10.33 -6.35 6.71
CA CYS A 34 9.42 -6.83 5.68
C CYS A 34 8.23 -5.86 5.55
N PRO A 35 7.97 -5.27 4.37
CA PRO A 35 6.77 -4.47 4.15
C PRO A 35 5.54 -5.39 4.22
N ASP A 36 4.85 -5.39 5.35
CA ASP A 36 3.68 -6.23 5.60
C ASP A 36 2.63 -5.51 6.47
N ASN A 37 2.23 -4.31 6.04
CA ASN A 37 1.26 -3.45 6.75
C ASN A 37 1.66 -3.15 8.19
N CYS A 38 2.94 -2.85 8.36
CA CYS A 38 3.54 -2.54 9.65
C CYS A 38 4.17 -1.15 9.61
N HIS A 39 4.61 -0.65 10.75
CA HIS A 39 5.35 0.60 10.84
C HIS A 39 6.73 0.43 11.45
N HIS A 40 7.65 1.31 11.07
CA HIS A 40 8.94 1.47 11.72
C HIS A 40 9.27 2.95 11.84
N LYS A 41 9.62 3.43 13.03
CA LYS A 41 10.05 4.83 13.28
C LYS A 41 9.15 5.89 12.61
N GLY A 42 7.84 5.71 12.69
CA GLY A 42 6.86 6.66 12.15
C GLY A 42 6.62 6.57 10.64
N VAL A 43 7.15 5.55 9.96
CA VAL A 43 6.86 5.25 8.55
C VAL A 43 6.07 3.96 8.47
N PHE A 44 4.97 3.99 7.72
CA PHE A 44 4.20 2.79 7.39
C PHE A 44 4.79 2.12 6.14
N LEU A 45 4.90 0.79 6.17
CA LEU A 45 5.36 -0.08 5.08
C LEU A 45 4.22 -1.02 4.68
N SER A 46 3.59 -0.76 3.53
CA SER A 46 2.49 -1.59 3.02
C SER A 46 2.98 -2.93 2.46
N ALA A 47 2.15 -3.97 2.49
CA ALA A 47 2.42 -5.23 1.77
C ALA A 47 2.61 -5.03 0.26
N THR A 48 2.10 -3.94 -0.29
CA THR A 48 2.30 -3.57 -1.69
C THR A 48 3.65 -2.91 -1.99
N GLY A 49 4.49 -2.69 -0.96
CA GLY A 49 5.81 -2.09 -1.11
C GLY A 49 5.81 -0.57 -1.27
N TYR A 50 4.67 0.07 -1.03
CA TYR A 50 4.55 1.52 -0.85
C TYR A 50 4.76 1.91 0.62
N TYR A 51 5.19 3.15 0.85
CA TYR A 51 5.38 3.71 2.18
C TYR A 51 5.06 5.20 2.24
N CYS A 52 4.69 5.65 3.44
CA CYS A 52 4.27 7.01 3.79
C CYS A 52 4.45 7.23 5.30
N ALA A 53 4.23 8.46 5.77
CA ALA A 53 4.23 8.72 7.21
C ALA A 53 3.05 7.99 7.89
N ILE A 54 3.26 7.45 9.09
CA ILE A 54 2.23 6.74 9.85
C ILE A 54 1.05 7.66 10.23
N GLU A 55 1.27 8.97 10.30
CA GLU A 55 0.21 9.95 10.56
C GLU A 55 -0.68 10.22 9.33
N GLU A 56 -0.23 9.81 8.15
CA GLU A 56 -0.94 10.01 6.88
C GLU A 56 -1.75 8.78 6.47
N ILE A 57 -1.57 7.63 7.10
CA ILE A 57 -2.21 6.39 6.65
C ILE A 57 -3.74 6.45 6.72
N ILE A 58 -4.38 5.73 5.80
CA ILE A 58 -5.82 5.54 5.75
C ILE A 58 -6.18 4.10 6.07
N HIS A 59 -7.43 3.89 6.46
CA HIS A 59 -7.97 2.56 6.65
C HIS A 59 -8.61 2.07 5.35
N ARG A 60 -8.17 0.91 4.86
CA ARG A 60 -8.75 0.22 3.72
C ARG A 60 -10.00 -0.53 4.15
N VAL A 61 -11.09 -0.32 3.43
CA VAL A 61 -12.36 -1.01 3.63
C VAL A 61 -12.84 -1.54 2.28
N ARG A 62 -13.75 -2.51 2.32
CA ARG A 62 -14.49 -2.94 1.14
C ARG A 62 -15.50 -1.86 0.75
N ASP A 63 -16.02 -1.94 -0.47
CA ASP A 63 -17.04 -0.99 -0.96
C ASP A 63 -18.31 -0.96 -0.11
N ASP A 64 -18.60 -2.05 0.62
CA ASP A 64 -19.71 -2.13 1.58
C ASP A 64 -19.40 -1.51 2.97
N GLY A 65 -18.19 -0.95 3.14
CA GLY A 65 -17.70 -0.34 4.37
C GLY A 65 -17.09 -1.32 5.38
N THR A 66 -17.03 -2.62 5.08
CA THR A 66 -16.43 -3.63 5.95
C THR A 66 -14.90 -3.53 5.94
N ASP A 67 -14.27 -3.59 7.11
CA ASP A 67 -12.82 -3.52 7.24
C ASP A 67 -12.10 -4.66 6.51
N ASP A 68 -10.97 -4.34 5.84
CA ASP A 68 -10.07 -5.38 5.34
C ASP A 68 -9.32 -6.03 6.51
N ARG A 69 -9.64 -7.28 6.80
CA ARG A 69 -9.05 -8.01 7.94
C ARG A 69 -7.58 -8.37 7.75
N TRP A 70 -7.09 -8.42 6.53
CA TRP A 70 -5.74 -8.90 6.23
C TRP A 70 -4.77 -7.73 6.09
N TYR A 71 -5.19 -6.68 5.41
CA TYR A 71 -4.36 -5.50 5.18
C TYR A 71 -5.19 -4.22 5.35
N PRO A 72 -5.53 -3.87 6.60
CA PRO A 72 -6.47 -2.80 6.93
C PRO A 72 -5.94 -1.39 6.62
N TYR A 73 -4.67 -1.22 6.27
CA TYR A 73 -4.06 0.10 6.11
C TYR A 73 -3.49 0.29 4.71
N ALA A 74 -3.48 1.53 4.23
CA ALA A 74 -2.75 1.91 3.04
C ALA A 74 -2.24 3.35 3.14
N CYS A 75 -1.30 3.70 2.28
CA CYS A 75 -0.92 5.08 2.08
C CYS A 75 -1.94 5.79 1.21
N PRO A 76 -2.29 7.06 1.51
CA PRO A 76 -3.17 7.85 0.66
C PRO A 76 -2.64 7.93 -0.77
N GLY A 77 -3.54 7.84 -1.75
CA GLY A 77 -3.20 7.89 -3.17
C GLY A 77 -2.57 6.60 -3.73
N ALA A 78 -2.34 5.58 -2.91
CA ALA A 78 -2.02 4.25 -3.42
C ALA A 78 -3.23 3.69 -4.18
N THR A 79 -2.99 3.03 -5.32
CA THR A 79 -4.06 2.30 -6.01
C THR A 79 -4.52 1.14 -5.13
N LEU A 80 -5.78 1.17 -4.70
CA LEU A 80 -6.40 0.06 -4.01
C LEU A 80 -6.87 -1.01 -5.00
N PRO A 81 -6.93 -2.29 -4.61
CA PRO A 81 -7.52 -3.32 -5.43
C PRO A 81 -9.02 -3.05 -5.68
N ASP A 82 -9.56 -3.53 -6.79
CA ASP A 82 -10.99 -3.41 -7.07
C ASP A 82 -11.84 -4.04 -5.97
N GLY A 83 -12.94 -3.38 -5.62
CA GLY A 83 -13.81 -3.75 -4.49
C GLY A 83 -13.38 -3.14 -3.14
N TYR A 84 -12.36 -2.29 -3.14
CA TYR A 84 -11.88 -1.58 -1.95
C TYR A 84 -11.90 -0.08 -2.14
N THR A 85 -12.18 0.59 -1.03
CA THR A 85 -12.11 2.03 -0.87
C THR A 85 -11.39 2.38 0.44
N GLU A 86 -11.31 3.67 0.75
CA GLU A 86 -10.63 4.20 1.92
C GLU A 86 -11.57 4.94 2.85
N ARG A 87 -11.23 4.95 4.13
CA ARG A 87 -11.81 5.83 5.13
C ARG A 87 -10.70 6.40 6.04
N PRO A 88 -10.95 7.52 6.73
CA PRO A 88 -10.07 7.99 7.79
C PRO A 88 -9.90 6.95 8.90
N LEU A 89 -8.77 7.00 9.58
CA LEU A 89 -8.54 6.26 10.81
C LEU A 89 -9.48 6.73 11.92
N ARG A 90 -9.87 5.79 12.77
CA ARG A 90 -10.54 6.04 14.05
C ARG A 90 -9.51 6.08 15.17
N ASP A 91 -9.90 6.67 16.29
CA ASP A 91 -9.05 6.75 17.48
C ASP A 91 -8.55 5.36 17.92
N GLY A 92 -7.23 5.22 18.01
CA GLY A 92 -6.56 3.99 18.42
C GLY A 92 -6.26 3.00 17.30
N GLU A 93 -6.75 3.23 16.07
CA GLU A 93 -6.36 2.43 14.91
C GLU A 93 -4.92 2.76 14.51
N LYS A 94 -4.06 1.74 14.51
CA LYS A 94 -2.68 1.84 14.03
C LYS A 94 -2.14 0.49 13.57
N PRO A 95 -1.22 0.47 12.59
CA PRO A 95 -0.49 -0.73 12.22
C PRO A 95 0.38 -1.25 13.38
N SER A 96 0.78 -2.51 13.32
CA SER A 96 1.78 -3.08 14.23
C SER A 96 3.19 -2.56 13.91
N GLU A 97 4.10 -2.63 14.87
CA GLU A 97 5.53 -2.41 14.58
C GLU A 97 6.05 -3.54 13.66
N CYS A 98 6.90 -3.18 12.71
CA CYS A 98 7.50 -4.14 11.78
C CYS A 98 8.42 -5.12 12.50
N TRP A 99 8.30 -6.40 12.13
CA TRP A 99 9.29 -7.39 12.52
C TRP A 99 10.55 -7.28 11.66
N THR A 100 11.69 -7.60 12.29
CA THR A 100 12.99 -7.66 11.62
C THR A 100 13.40 -9.10 11.37
N THR A 101 14.05 -9.36 10.25
CA THR A 101 14.68 -10.65 9.91
C THR A 101 16.10 -10.45 9.43
N THR A 102 16.94 -11.48 9.57
CA THR A 102 18.27 -11.54 8.95
C THR A 102 18.26 -12.32 7.63
N SER A 103 17.14 -12.96 7.29
CA SER A 103 16.99 -13.76 6.07
C SER A 103 16.34 -12.93 4.96
N GLU A 104 17.05 -12.75 3.84
CA GLU A 104 16.50 -12.11 2.63
C GLU A 104 15.28 -12.86 2.06
N LEU A 105 15.24 -14.18 2.24
CA LEU A 105 14.07 -15.00 1.86
C LEU A 105 12.91 -14.85 2.86
N GLY A 106 13.17 -14.34 4.06
CA GLY A 106 12.18 -14.17 5.12
C GLY A 106 11.03 -13.24 4.71
N CYS A 107 11.33 -12.15 4.00
CA CYS A 107 10.29 -11.24 3.50
C CYS A 107 9.58 -11.76 2.24
N LEU A 108 10.22 -12.64 1.46
CA LEU A 108 9.61 -13.22 0.26
C LEU A 108 8.59 -14.31 0.58
N ALA A 109 8.73 -14.98 1.73
CA ALA A 109 7.74 -15.96 2.18
C ALA A 109 6.38 -15.32 2.54
N THR A 110 6.36 -14.06 2.95
CA THR A 110 5.13 -13.34 3.33
C THR A 110 4.50 -12.60 2.15
N THR A 111 5.32 -12.12 1.20
CA THR A 111 4.81 -11.48 -0.02
C THR A 111 4.84 -12.49 -1.17
N ASN A 112 3.69 -13.04 -1.58
CA ASN A 112 3.52 -13.93 -2.75
C ASN A 112 3.84 -13.26 -4.11
N ARG A 113 4.87 -12.42 -4.18
CA ARG A 113 5.24 -11.64 -5.37
C ARG A 113 6.23 -12.44 -6.21
N ARG A 114 5.74 -12.99 -7.32
CA ARG A 114 6.56 -13.54 -8.41
C ARG A 114 7.26 -12.38 -9.13
N GLY A 115 8.42 -11.96 -8.64
CA GLY A 115 9.23 -10.89 -9.24
C GLY A 115 10.61 -10.78 -8.58
N HIS A 116 11.52 -10.03 -9.21
CA HIS A 116 12.81 -9.74 -8.58
C HIS A 116 12.59 -8.91 -7.31
N PRO A 117 13.12 -9.34 -6.15
CA PRO A 117 12.94 -8.61 -4.91
C PRO A 117 13.62 -7.24 -5.01
N LYS A 118 12.85 -6.17 -4.82
CA LYS A 118 13.39 -4.81 -4.68
C LYS A 118 13.64 -4.55 -3.20
N VAL A 119 14.90 -4.67 -2.80
CA VAL A 119 15.36 -4.34 -1.44
C VAL A 119 16.07 -2.99 -1.47
N ILE A 120 15.70 -2.10 -0.55
CA ILE A 120 16.31 -0.76 -0.42
C ILE A 120 16.81 -0.52 0.99
N LYS A 121 17.71 0.45 1.19
CA LYS A 121 18.15 0.84 2.53
C LYS A 121 17.12 1.74 3.22
N TRP A 122 17.07 1.68 4.55
CA TRP A 122 16.26 2.59 5.35
C TRP A 122 16.53 4.08 5.05
N SER A 123 17.80 4.42 4.79
CA SER A 123 18.18 5.78 4.38
C SER A 123 17.49 6.21 3.08
N GLU A 124 17.29 5.29 2.13
CA GLU A 124 16.63 5.58 0.86
C GLU A 124 15.13 5.85 1.08
N VAL A 125 14.46 5.07 1.95
CA VAL A 125 13.07 5.34 2.37
C VAL A 125 12.92 6.76 2.92
N VAL A 126 13.80 7.14 3.85
CA VAL A 126 13.78 8.48 4.46
C VAL A 126 13.99 9.58 3.42
N GLU A 127 14.94 9.41 2.51
CA GLU A 127 15.22 10.40 1.47
C GLU A 127 14.11 10.50 0.42
N GLU A 128 13.50 9.38 0.02
CA GLU A 128 12.36 9.38 -0.90
C GLU A 128 11.14 10.07 -0.28
N LEU A 129 10.85 9.83 1.00
CA LEU A 129 9.74 10.51 1.70
C LEU A 129 9.98 12.02 1.82
N LYS A 130 11.22 12.45 2.11
CA LYS A 130 11.57 13.89 2.11
C LYS A 130 11.33 14.52 0.73
N LYS A 131 11.75 13.83 -0.35
CA LYS A 131 11.53 14.29 -1.73
C LYS A 131 10.05 14.37 -2.07
N ALA A 132 9.27 13.35 -1.73
CA ALA A 132 7.83 13.32 -1.96
C ALA A 132 7.12 14.46 -1.22
N LYS A 133 7.47 14.73 0.05
CA LYS A 133 6.96 15.88 0.81
C LYS A 133 7.33 17.22 0.16
N ALA A 134 8.58 17.37 -0.30
CA ALA A 134 9.04 18.60 -0.96
C ALA A 134 8.32 18.84 -2.30
N GLN A 135 8.13 17.80 -3.11
CA GLN A 135 7.42 17.89 -4.40
C GLN A 135 5.95 18.27 -4.20
N ASN A 136 5.27 17.66 -3.23
CA ASN A 136 3.88 17.97 -2.93
C ASN A 136 3.69 19.35 -2.28
N ALA A 137 4.68 19.87 -1.57
CA ALA A 137 4.64 21.23 -1.02
C ALA A 137 4.82 22.32 -2.09
N GLN A 138 5.37 21.97 -3.25
CA GLN A 138 5.62 22.89 -4.36
C GLN A 138 4.50 22.87 -5.42
N SER A 139 3.66 21.84 -5.40
CA SER A 139 2.46 21.73 -6.21
C SER A 139 1.27 22.39 -5.50
N SER A 140 0.71 23.47 -6.07
CA SER A 140 -0.66 23.90 -5.73
C SER A 140 -1.64 22.73 -5.96
N PRO A 141 -2.82 22.71 -5.32
CA PRO A 141 -3.79 21.61 -5.46
C PRO A 141 -4.31 21.57 -6.90
N GLU A 142 -3.58 20.90 -7.78
CA GLU A 142 -4.07 20.55 -9.10
C GLU A 142 -5.08 19.43 -8.95
N LYS A 143 -6.29 19.75 -9.40
CA LYS A 143 -7.39 18.87 -9.77
C LYS A 143 -6.85 17.53 -10.29
N PRO A 144 -7.42 16.38 -9.88
CA PRO A 144 -6.93 15.07 -10.31
C PRO A 144 -6.88 15.00 -11.83
N SER A 145 -5.66 14.91 -12.37
CA SER A 145 -5.44 14.60 -13.77
C SER A 145 -6.00 13.21 -14.02
N ALA A 146 -6.86 13.09 -15.04
CA ALA A 146 -7.50 11.84 -15.41
C ALA A 146 -6.44 10.74 -15.52
N ALA A 147 -6.65 9.65 -14.78
CA ALA A 147 -5.81 8.47 -14.87
C ALA A 147 -5.72 8.05 -16.35
N PRO A 148 -4.51 7.81 -16.88
CA PRO A 148 -4.39 7.21 -18.20
C PRO A 148 -5.13 5.86 -18.17
N GLU A 149 -5.98 5.61 -19.18
CA GLU A 149 -6.70 4.35 -19.33
C GLU A 149 -5.69 3.20 -19.22
N LYS A 150 -5.79 2.42 -18.14
CA LYS A 150 -4.85 1.35 -17.85
C LYS A 150 -4.97 0.26 -18.93
N PRO A 151 -3.85 -0.29 -19.44
CA PRO A 151 -3.91 -1.52 -20.21
C PRO A 151 -4.55 -2.62 -19.35
N VAL A 152 -5.34 -3.49 -19.98
CA VAL A 152 -6.12 -4.54 -19.31
C VAL A 152 -5.18 -5.43 -18.49
N ASN A 153 -5.29 -5.37 -17.17
CA ASN A 153 -4.53 -6.20 -16.25
C ASN A 153 -5.31 -7.48 -15.94
N CYS A 154 -5.07 -8.54 -16.72
CA CYS A 154 -5.78 -9.81 -16.54
C CYS A 154 -5.56 -10.48 -15.18
N ALA A 155 -4.48 -10.13 -14.46
CA ALA A 155 -4.28 -10.59 -13.09
C ALA A 155 -5.31 -10.01 -12.10
N ASP A 156 -5.83 -8.81 -12.37
CA ASP A 156 -6.87 -8.19 -11.56
C ASP A 156 -8.22 -8.92 -11.76
N GLU A 157 -8.52 -9.34 -12.99
CA GLU A 157 -9.70 -10.17 -13.30
C GLU A 157 -9.65 -11.53 -12.60
N GLY A 158 -8.48 -12.19 -12.60
CA GLY A 158 -8.27 -13.41 -11.82
C GLY A 158 -8.48 -13.23 -10.33
N SER A 159 -7.92 -12.14 -9.80
CA SER A 159 -8.03 -11.81 -8.37
C SER A 159 -9.48 -11.52 -7.97
N LYS A 160 -10.28 -10.87 -8.83
CA LYS A 160 -11.72 -10.66 -8.61
C LYS A 160 -12.48 -11.97 -8.56
N ALA A 161 -12.28 -12.85 -9.54
CA ALA A 161 -12.99 -14.13 -9.63
C ALA A 161 -12.69 -15.02 -8.41
N PHE A 162 -11.41 -15.06 -7.99
CA PHE A 162 -10.99 -15.77 -6.79
C PHE A 162 -11.69 -15.24 -5.53
N ARG A 163 -11.67 -13.92 -5.33
CA ARG A 163 -12.23 -13.26 -4.13
C ARG A 163 -13.74 -13.44 -4.04
N LYS A 164 -14.44 -13.30 -5.17
CA LYS A 164 -15.88 -13.55 -5.27
C LYS A 164 -16.23 -14.99 -4.88
N CYS A 165 -15.47 -15.96 -5.37
CA CYS A 165 -15.64 -17.36 -4.98
C CYS A 165 -15.47 -17.58 -3.48
N GLN A 166 -14.48 -16.93 -2.84
CA GLN A 166 -14.30 -17.04 -1.39
C GLN A 166 -15.46 -16.42 -0.60
N GLU A 167 -16.05 -15.34 -1.10
CA GLU A 167 -17.19 -14.66 -0.48
C GLU A 167 -18.48 -15.47 -0.55
N GLU A 168 -18.63 -16.32 -1.56
CA GLU A 168 -19.77 -17.24 -1.69
C GLU A 168 -19.76 -18.33 -0.60
N LYS A 169 -18.66 -18.52 0.16
CA LYS A 169 -18.50 -19.47 1.29
C LYS A 169 -18.86 -20.93 1.00
N VAL A 170 -19.05 -21.31 -0.26
CA VAL A 170 -19.44 -22.68 -0.66
C VAL A 170 -18.23 -23.50 -1.13
N GLU A 171 -17.15 -22.85 -1.56
CA GLU A 171 -16.10 -23.50 -2.34
C GLU A 171 -14.74 -23.51 -1.65
N SER A 172 -13.98 -24.58 -1.89
CA SER A 172 -12.64 -24.77 -1.37
C SER A 172 -11.65 -23.79 -2.01
N PHE A 173 -10.52 -23.54 -1.34
CA PHE A 173 -9.44 -22.72 -1.90
C PHE A 173 -9.04 -23.16 -3.32
N SER A 174 -9.00 -24.47 -3.58
CA SER A 174 -8.64 -25.05 -4.87
C SER A 174 -9.61 -24.65 -5.98
N GLU A 175 -10.91 -24.64 -5.69
CA GLU A 175 -11.96 -24.27 -6.65
C GLU A 175 -11.94 -22.78 -6.94
N CYS A 176 -11.76 -21.95 -5.90
CA CYS A 176 -11.60 -20.51 -6.10
C CYS A 176 -10.34 -20.17 -6.90
N ASN A 177 -9.24 -20.88 -6.64
CA ASN A 177 -7.99 -20.72 -7.39
C ASN A 177 -8.19 -21.05 -8.87
N GLN A 178 -8.93 -22.12 -9.17
CA GLN A 178 -9.25 -22.51 -10.53
C GLN A 178 -10.08 -21.43 -11.26
N ARG A 179 -11.12 -20.88 -10.60
CA ARG A 179 -11.90 -19.76 -11.16
C ARG A 179 -11.07 -18.51 -11.42
N GLY A 180 -10.10 -18.22 -10.55
CA GLY A 180 -9.15 -17.14 -10.76
C GLY A 180 -8.29 -17.34 -12.01
N ILE A 181 -7.79 -18.57 -12.22
CA ILE A 181 -6.99 -18.92 -13.40
C ILE A 181 -7.83 -18.80 -14.68
N GLU A 182 -9.05 -19.32 -14.68
CA GLU A 182 -9.96 -19.25 -15.83
C GLU A 182 -10.29 -17.80 -16.23
N ALA A 183 -10.46 -16.90 -15.24
CA ALA A 183 -10.68 -15.49 -15.51
C ALA A 183 -9.44 -14.79 -16.10
N ILE A 184 -8.23 -15.17 -15.69
CA ILE A 184 -6.98 -14.70 -16.30
C ILE A 184 -6.89 -15.16 -17.75
N GLU A 185 -7.15 -16.44 -18.02
CA GLU A 185 -7.09 -17.02 -19.35
C GLU A 185 -8.13 -16.41 -20.29
N ALA A 186 -9.37 -16.23 -19.83
CA ALA A 186 -10.44 -15.60 -20.59
C ALA A 186 -10.15 -14.13 -20.91
N CYS A 187 -9.47 -13.42 -19.99
CA CYS A 187 -9.02 -12.05 -20.22
C CYS A 187 -7.89 -11.98 -21.25
N ASN A 188 -6.92 -12.90 -21.19
CA ASN A 188 -5.80 -12.97 -22.13
C ASN A 188 -6.22 -13.38 -23.56
N GLN A 189 -7.43 -13.91 -23.74
CA GLN A 189 -8.00 -14.29 -25.04
C GLN A 189 -8.86 -13.18 -25.68
N LYS A 190 -9.03 -12.02 -25.02
CA LYS A 190 -9.74 -10.85 -25.52
C LYS A 190 -8.77 -9.80 -26.06
#